data_AF-A0A7S2J7N0-F1
#
_entry.id   AF-A0A7S2J7N0-F1
#
_cell.length_a   1.000
_cell.length_b   1.000
_cell.length_c   1.000
_cell.angle_alpha   90.00
_cell.angle_beta   90.00
_cell.angle_gamma   90.00
#
_symmetry.space_group_name_H-M   'P 1'
#
loop_
_entity.id
_entity.type
_entity.pdbx_description
1 polymer ?
#
loop_
_entity_poly.entity_id
_entity_poly.type
_entity_poly.pdbx_seq_one_letter_code
_entity_poly.pdbx_strand_id
1 'polypeptide(L)'
;IGRQVVRIAMERDSFVLKHINSPMSPEYMKYLLEHDTVHGRFKGTCELADGGLIINGLPVSLSATRDPTEIPWSTTGVEYVCESTGAFTTTEGCMKHVDGGAKKVIISAPAKDAETPTLVVGVNEDDYDSASMAVVSCASCTTNGLAPIVKTINEKFGIKQGLMTTVHAATASQLTVDGSMKGADWRAGRAASANIIPSSTGAAKAVAKAYPVMKGKLTGMAFRVPTVDVSVVDLTCELETPTTYEEIKAEVKLASETYAKGIVGYTEDQVVSSDFVGETCSTVFDAGAGIMLTPTFVKLVSWYDNEWGYSTRLVDLVANMAVKDGACSKEAMLA
;
A
#
# COMPACT_ATOMS: atom_id res chain seq x y z
N ILE A 1 5.16 -0.25 7.58
CA ILE A 1 3.82 0.35 7.35
C ILE A 1 3.39 1.28 8.48
N GLY A 2 2.98 0.81 9.67
CA GLY A 2 2.46 1.70 10.72
C GLY A 2 3.34 2.93 11.04
N ARG A 3 4.68 2.76 11.15
CA ARG A 3 5.61 3.90 11.31
C ARG A 3 5.61 4.86 10.11
N GLN A 4 5.57 4.35 8.88
CA GLN A 4 5.53 5.20 7.68
C GLN A 4 4.21 5.94 7.58
N VAL A 5 3.08 5.31 7.94
CA VAL A 5 1.78 5.98 8.06
C VAL A 5 1.86 7.14 9.06
N VAL A 6 2.50 6.96 10.22
CA VAL A 6 2.74 8.06 11.16
C VAL A 6 3.59 9.15 10.53
N ARG A 7 4.71 8.80 9.88
CA ARG A 7 5.59 9.79 9.24
C ARG A 7 4.86 10.63 8.19
N ILE A 8 4.08 9.98 7.31
CA ILE A 8 3.35 10.64 6.22
C ILE A 8 2.15 11.44 6.76
N ALA A 9 1.36 10.86 7.66
CA ALA A 9 0.18 11.54 8.20
C ALA A 9 0.58 12.79 8.99
N MET A 10 1.66 12.74 9.77
CA MET A 10 2.11 13.88 10.57
C MET A 10 2.81 15.00 9.76
N GLU A 11 2.97 14.82 8.45
CA GLU A 11 3.35 15.89 7.51
C GLU A 11 2.13 16.65 6.94
N ARG A 12 0.90 16.19 7.22
CA ARG A 12 -0.35 16.79 6.74
C ARG A 12 -1.13 17.40 7.91
N ASP A 13 -1.37 18.71 7.87
CA ASP A 13 -2.06 19.45 8.93
C ASP A 13 -3.49 18.94 9.21
N SER A 14 -4.08 18.27 8.23
CA SER A 14 -5.40 17.67 8.28
C SER A 14 -5.47 16.36 9.08
N PHE A 15 -4.32 15.81 9.47
CA PHE A 15 -4.22 14.58 10.27
C PHE A 15 -3.73 14.88 11.68
N VAL A 16 -4.34 14.20 12.66
CA VAL A 16 -3.88 14.24 14.05
C VAL A 16 -3.78 12.82 14.58
N LEU A 17 -2.56 12.36 14.82
CA LEU A 17 -2.33 11.08 15.48
C LEU A 17 -2.66 11.20 16.97
N LYS A 18 -3.59 10.38 17.47
CA LYS A 18 -4.05 10.42 18.87
C LYS A 18 -3.53 9.28 19.74
N HIS A 19 -3.40 8.10 19.14
CA HIS A 19 -3.08 6.87 19.88
C HIS A 19 -2.28 5.87 19.04
N ILE A 20 -1.38 5.13 19.69
CA ILE A 20 -0.70 3.97 19.11
C ILE A 20 -0.84 2.79 20.08
N ASN A 21 -1.32 1.65 19.59
CA ASN A 21 -1.27 0.38 20.32
C ASN A 21 -0.10 -0.47 19.79
N SER A 22 0.86 -0.81 20.66
CA SER A 22 2.01 -1.64 20.32
C SER A 22 2.62 -2.27 21.58
N PRO A 23 3.11 -3.53 21.53
CA PRO A 23 3.79 -4.15 22.67
C PRO A 23 5.19 -3.56 22.95
N MET A 24 5.66 -2.60 22.14
CA MET A 24 6.97 -1.97 22.31
C MET A 24 6.97 -0.97 23.47
N SER A 25 8.12 -0.73 24.10
CA SER A 25 8.23 0.36 25.07
C SER A 25 8.21 1.72 24.37
N PRO A 26 7.77 2.81 25.04
CA PRO A 26 7.79 4.15 24.47
C PRO A 26 9.17 4.57 23.93
N GLU A 27 10.25 4.24 24.65
CA GLU A 27 11.63 4.53 24.24
C GLU A 27 11.97 3.84 22.93
N TYR A 28 11.54 2.60 22.76
CA TYR A 28 11.83 1.85 21.55
C TYR A 28 10.97 2.30 20.36
N MET A 29 9.70 2.68 20.61
CA MET A 29 8.86 3.31 19.59
C MET A 29 9.48 4.63 19.11
N LYS A 30 9.93 5.49 20.04
CA LYS A 30 10.66 6.72 19.71
C LYS A 30 11.90 6.44 18.87
N TYR A 31 12.75 5.50 19.31
CA TYR A 31 13.96 5.12 18.58
C TYR A 31 13.64 4.65 17.14
N LEU A 32 12.69 3.73 16.96
CA LEU A 32 12.32 3.20 15.64
C LEU A 32 11.59 4.21 14.76
N LEU A 33 10.92 5.21 15.35
CA LEU A 33 10.35 6.32 14.59
C LEU A 33 11.47 7.25 14.10
N GLU A 34 12.42 7.61 14.95
CA GLU A 34 13.51 8.54 14.64
C GLU A 34 14.60 7.97 13.73
N HIS A 35 14.79 6.65 13.75
CA HIS A 35 15.81 5.94 13.01
C HIS A 35 15.17 4.89 12.10
N ASP A 36 15.26 5.10 10.78
CA ASP A 36 14.86 4.11 9.78
C ASP A 36 15.98 3.92 8.76
N THR A 37 16.32 2.66 8.47
CA THR A 37 17.44 2.30 7.58
C THR A 37 17.16 2.69 6.13
N VAL A 38 15.89 2.62 5.70
CA VAL A 38 15.50 2.87 4.32
C VAL A 38 15.12 4.33 4.16
N HIS A 39 14.20 4.79 5.01
CA HIS A 39 13.58 6.12 4.91
C HIS A 39 14.31 7.19 5.74
N GLY A 40 15.51 6.88 6.21
CA GLY A 40 16.37 7.79 6.96
C GLY A 40 15.77 8.31 8.27
N ARG A 41 16.26 9.49 8.68
CA ARG A 41 15.82 10.16 9.91
C ARG A 41 14.39 10.66 9.78
N PHE A 42 13.63 10.57 10.87
CA PHE A 42 12.35 11.28 10.96
C PHE A 42 12.60 12.79 10.84
N LYS A 43 11.85 13.46 9.96
CA LYS A 43 11.96 14.92 9.75
C LYS A 43 11.28 15.73 10.85
N GLY A 44 10.40 15.10 11.63
CA GLY A 44 9.72 15.71 12.78
C GLY A 44 10.44 15.49 14.11
N THR A 45 9.76 15.80 15.20
CA THR A 45 10.24 15.55 16.56
C THR A 45 9.44 14.42 17.21
N CYS A 46 10.09 13.63 18.06
CA CYS A 46 9.46 12.62 18.88
C CYS A 46 10.07 12.64 20.28
N GLU A 47 9.29 12.94 21.30
CA GLU A 47 9.75 13.03 22.69
C GLU A 47 8.99 12.05 23.57
N LEU A 48 9.61 11.63 24.67
CA LEU A 48 8.92 10.85 25.70
C LEU A 48 8.05 11.78 26.53
N ALA A 49 6.85 11.33 26.87
CA ALA A 49 5.97 12.01 27.80
C ALA A 49 5.37 11.01 28.80
N ASP A 50 4.81 11.53 29.89
CA ASP A 50 4.11 10.69 30.86
C ASP A 50 2.89 10.03 30.18
N GLY A 51 2.87 8.69 30.16
CA GLY A 51 1.82 7.91 29.50
C GLY A 51 1.84 7.89 27.96
N GLY A 52 2.89 8.41 27.29
CA GLY A 52 2.94 8.37 25.83
C GLY A 52 4.15 9.02 25.15
N LEU A 53 3.90 9.58 23.97
CA LEU A 53 4.87 10.32 23.16
C LEU A 53 4.35 11.72 22.85
N ILE A 54 5.26 12.64 22.53
CA ILE A 54 4.92 13.91 21.87
C ILE A 54 5.53 13.86 20.48
N ILE A 55 4.71 13.84 19.43
CA ILE A 55 5.15 13.79 18.05
C ILE A 55 4.78 15.11 17.38
N ASN A 56 5.76 15.85 16.86
CA ASN A 56 5.57 17.20 16.30
C ASN A 56 4.82 18.15 17.25
N GLY A 57 5.11 18.08 18.56
CA GLY A 57 4.43 18.88 19.59
C GLY A 57 3.03 18.39 19.97
N LEU A 58 2.52 17.33 19.33
CA LEU A 58 1.19 16.78 19.60
C LEU A 58 1.28 15.56 20.54
N PRO A 59 0.46 15.49 21.61
CA PRO A 59 0.46 14.35 22.51
C PRO A 59 -0.18 13.12 21.86
N VAL A 60 0.52 11.99 21.94
CA VAL A 60 0.11 10.69 21.42
C VAL A 60 0.13 9.69 22.57
N SER A 61 -1.06 9.21 22.94
CA SER A 61 -1.20 8.20 24.00
C SER A 61 -0.80 6.81 23.51
N LEU A 62 -0.39 5.93 24.42
CA LEU A 62 0.06 4.57 24.10
C LEU A 62 -0.75 3.50 24.83
N SER A 63 -0.89 2.34 24.22
CA SER A 63 -1.32 1.11 24.87
C SER A 63 -0.58 -0.10 24.29
N ALA A 64 -0.69 -1.26 24.93
CA ALA A 64 0.05 -2.48 24.58
C ALA A 64 -0.82 -3.75 24.69
N THR A 65 -2.12 -3.64 24.45
CA THR A 65 -3.04 -4.79 24.52
C THR A 65 -3.05 -5.58 23.21
N ARG A 66 -3.34 -6.88 23.34
CA ARG A 66 -3.52 -7.81 22.22
C ARG A 66 -4.98 -7.95 21.80
N ASP A 67 -5.92 -7.53 22.65
CA ASP A 67 -7.35 -7.53 22.33
C ASP A 67 -7.75 -6.15 21.79
N PRO A 68 -8.18 -6.04 20.51
CA PRO A 68 -8.59 -4.77 19.94
C PRO A 68 -9.73 -4.07 20.68
N THR A 69 -10.56 -4.81 21.41
CA THR A 69 -11.70 -4.26 22.18
C THR A 69 -11.25 -3.51 23.43
N GLU A 70 -10.05 -3.79 23.95
CA GLU A 70 -9.48 -3.13 25.12
C GLU A 70 -8.71 -1.85 24.77
N ILE A 71 -8.47 -1.59 23.48
CA ILE A 71 -7.73 -0.41 23.05
C ILE A 71 -8.63 0.82 23.23
N PRO A 72 -8.16 1.91 23.87
CA PRO A 72 -8.98 3.05 24.27
C PRO A 72 -9.32 4.00 23.12
N TRP A 73 -9.83 3.51 21.98
CA TRP A 73 -10.16 4.35 20.81
C TRP A 73 -11.17 5.44 21.15
N SER A 74 -12.24 5.08 21.87
CA SER A 74 -13.29 6.02 22.27
C SER A 74 -12.76 7.17 23.13
N THR A 75 -11.99 6.86 24.19
CA THR A 75 -11.51 7.88 25.13
C THR A 75 -10.35 8.71 24.59
N THR A 76 -9.64 8.20 23.58
CA THR A 76 -8.58 8.93 22.87
C THR A 76 -9.09 9.73 21.67
N GLY A 77 -10.37 9.57 21.30
CA GLY A 77 -11.00 10.27 20.19
C GLY A 77 -10.50 9.80 18.82
N VAL A 78 -10.05 8.54 18.70
CA VAL A 78 -9.64 7.96 17.42
C VAL A 78 -10.86 7.57 16.60
N GLU A 79 -11.02 8.17 15.43
CA GLU A 79 -12.13 7.86 14.51
C GLU A 79 -11.73 6.82 13.45
N TYR A 80 -10.53 6.93 12.90
CA TYR A 80 -10.00 6.05 11.85
C TYR A 80 -8.80 5.25 12.39
N VAL A 81 -8.86 3.93 12.29
CA VAL A 81 -7.78 3.03 12.72
C VAL A 81 -7.09 2.44 11.50
N CYS A 82 -5.75 2.58 11.44
CA CYS A 82 -4.92 1.82 10.53
C CYS A 82 -4.52 0.48 11.18
N GLU A 83 -5.21 -0.59 10.82
CA GLU A 83 -4.88 -1.95 11.26
C GLU A 83 -3.67 -2.46 10.46
N SER A 84 -2.50 -2.38 11.07
CA SER A 84 -1.20 -2.68 10.44
C SER A 84 -0.38 -3.74 11.18
N THR A 85 -1.03 -4.56 12.01
CA THR A 85 -0.41 -5.70 12.70
C THR A 85 -0.26 -6.91 11.80
N GLY A 86 -1.14 -7.04 10.79
CA GLY A 86 -1.27 -8.23 9.95
C GLY A 86 -1.95 -9.43 10.63
N ALA A 87 -2.36 -9.28 11.90
CA ALA A 87 -3.08 -10.31 12.64
C ALA A 87 -4.60 -10.24 12.39
N PHE A 88 -5.16 -9.04 12.28
CA PHE A 88 -6.58 -8.81 12.01
C PHE A 88 -6.77 -8.40 10.56
N THR A 89 -7.17 -9.35 9.72
CA THR A 89 -7.32 -9.16 8.27
C THR A 89 -8.67 -9.63 7.77
N THR A 90 -9.70 -9.52 8.60
CA THR A 90 -11.11 -9.85 8.30
C THR A 90 -12.01 -8.78 8.89
N THR A 91 -13.22 -8.63 8.37
CA THR A 91 -14.26 -7.76 8.92
C THR A 91 -14.52 -8.13 10.37
N GLU A 92 -14.75 -9.41 10.67
CA GLU A 92 -14.98 -9.88 12.05
C GLU A 92 -13.84 -9.49 13.01
N GLY A 93 -12.59 -9.68 12.60
CA GLY A 93 -11.43 -9.33 13.42
C GLY A 93 -11.32 -7.82 13.66
N CYS A 94 -11.62 -7.02 12.64
CA CYS A 94 -11.49 -5.56 12.70
C CYS A 94 -12.68 -4.87 13.36
N MET A 95 -13.87 -5.48 13.34
CA MET A 95 -15.05 -4.95 14.05
C MET A 95 -14.80 -4.78 15.55
N LYS A 96 -13.86 -5.55 16.13
CA LYS A 96 -13.42 -5.37 17.51
C LYS A 96 -12.83 -3.97 17.80
N HIS A 97 -12.19 -3.32 16.83
CA HIS A 97 -11.76 -1.92 16.99
C HIS A 97 -12.96 -0.96 16.99
N VAL A 98 -13.99 -1.27 16.20
CA VAL A 98 -15.24 -0.50 16.17
C VAL A 98 -15.98 -0.64 17.50
N ASP A 99 -16.03 -1.85 18.06
CA ASP A 99 -16.56 -2.12 19.40
C ASP A 99 -15.77 -1.37 20.50
N GLY A 100 -14.45 -1.20 20.31
CA GLY A 100 -13.59 -0.36 21.16
C GLY A 100 -13.76 1.16 20.97
N GLY A 101 -14.62 1.57 20.02
CA GLY A 101 -15.04 2.96 19.82
C GLY A 101 -14.45 3.68 18.61
N ALA A 102 -13.69 3.00 17.75
CA ALA A 102 -13.32 3.56 16.45
C ALA A 102 -14.56 3.64 15.53
N LYS A 103 -14.59 4.58 14.59
CA LYS A 103 -15.67 4.66 13.58
C LYS A 103 -15.37 3.79 12.37
N LYS A 104 -14.12 3.81 11.90
CA LYS A 104 -13.68 3.15 10.67
C LYS A 104 -12.34 2.43 10.87
N VAL A 105 -12.15 1.32 10.18
CA VAL A 105 -10.90 0.55 10.20
C VAL A 105 -10.41 0.29 8.77
N ILE A 106 -9.14 0.59 8.53
CA ILE A 106 -8.47 0.37 7.26
C ILE A 106 -7.39 -0.70 7.48
N ILE A 107 -7.58 -1.86 6.85
CA ILE A 107 -6.63 -2.98 6.89
C ILE A 107 -5.48 -2.67 5.92
N SER A 108 -4.24 -2.71 6.43
CA SER A 108 -3.02 -2.48 5.64
C SER A 108 -2.51 -3.73 4.90
N ALA A 109 -3.42 -4.61 4.50
CA ALA A 109 -3.15 -5.86 3.80
C ALA A 109 -4.41 -6.36 3.08
N PRO A 110 -4.29 -7.30 2.11
CA PRO A 110 -5.46 -7.96 1.54
C PRO A 110 -6.28 -8.65 2.62
N ALA A 111 -7.59 -8.40 2.61
CA ALA A 111 -8.51 -9.12 3.47
C ALA A 111 -8.54 -10.62 3.14
N LYS A 112 -8.69 -11.44 4.18
CA LYS A 112 -8.76 -12.91 4.10
C LYS A 112 -10.18 -13.45 3.98
N ASP A 113 -11.17 -12.57 4.04
CA ASP A 113 -12.58 -12.89 3.88
C ASP A 113 -13.14 -12.27 2.59
N ALA A 114 -14.40 -12.58 2.28
CA ALA A 114 -15.06 -12.11 1.06
C ALA A 114 -15.83 -10.81 1.29
N GLU A 115 -16.24 -10.58 2.53
CA GLU A 115 -17.10 -9.49 2.98
C GLU A 115 -16.37 -8.16 3.00
N THR A 116 -15.07 -8.13 3.33
CA THR A 116 -14.32 -6.88 3.44
C THR A 116 -14.11 -6.23 2.07
N PRO A 117 -14.64 -5.02 1.82
CA PRO A 117 -14.41 -4.29 0.59
C PRO A 117 -12.93 -3.97 0.38
N THR A 118 -12.46 -4.16 -0.85
CA THR A 118 -11.08 -3.79 -1.25
C THR A 118 -11.15 -2.49 -2.03
N LEU A 119 -10.48 -1.45 -1.52
CA LEU A 119 -10.41 -0.13 -2.15
C LEU A 119 -8.97 0.17 -2.52
N VAL A 120 -8.77 0.63 -3.75
CA VAL A 120 -7.48 1.06 -4.29
C VAL A 120 -7.65 2.48 -4.79
N VAL A 121 -6.88 3.40 -4.23
CA VAL A 121 -6.90 4.83 -4.59
C VAL A 121 -6.38 5.02 -6.03
N GLY A 122 -7.07 5.86 -6.80
CA GLY A 122 -6.92 6.04 -8.24
C GLY A 122 -7.60 4.97 -9.09
N VAL A 123 -8.44 4.10 -8.49
CA VAL A 123 -9.09 2.99 -9.20
C VAL A 123 -10.56 2.88 -8.83
N ASN A 124 -10.88 2.69 -7.55
CA ASN A 124 -12.23 2.42 -7.09
C ASN A 124 -12.54 2.97 -5.68
N GLU A 125 -11.76 3.92 -5.18
CA GLU A 125 -12.03 4.62 -3.92
C GLU A 125 -13.41 5.30 -3.89
N ASP A 126 -13.94 5.65 -5.07
CA ASP A 126 -15.27 6.22 -5.22
C ASP A 126 -16.39 5.22 -4.91
N ASP A 127 -16.11 3.92 -4.87
CA ASP A 127 -17.05 2.89 -4.44
C ASP A 127 -17.26 2.87 -2.92
N TYR A 128 -16.45 3.62 -2.15
CA TYR A 128 -16.62 3.71 -0.71
C TYR A 128 -18.01 4.23 -0.33
N ASP A 129 -18.74 3.44 0.46
CA ASP A 129 -20.03 3.77 1.05
C ASP A 129 -19.91 3.89 2.58
N SER A 130 -20.06 5.11 3.09
CA SER A 130 -20.00 5.42 4.52
C SER A 130 -20.97 4.60 5.36
N ALA A 131 -22.16 4.29 4.85
CA ALA A 131 -23.21 3.63 5.61
C ALA A 131 -22.91 2.15 5.88
N SER A 132 -22.25 1.47 4.93
CA SER A 132 -22.05 0.02 4.97
C SER A 132 -20.59 -0.39 5.18
N MET A 133 -19.62 0.48 4.87
CA MET A 133 -18.20 0.16 4.94
C MET A 133 -17.54 0.72 6.21
N ALA A 134 -17.74 0.03 7.33
CA ALA A 134 -17.02 0.33 8.58
C ALA A 134 -15.58 -0.21 8.56
N VAL A 135 -15.36 -1.34 7.89
CA VAL A 135 -14.05 -1.96 7.71
C VAL A 135 -13.76 -2.06 6.21
N VAL A 136 -12.59 -1.61 5.78
CA VAL A 136 -12.12 -1.74 4.39
C VAL A 136 -10.68 -2.23 4.34
N SER A 137 -10.26 -2.79 3.21
CA SER A 137 -8.87 -3.16 2.95
C SER A 137 -8.26 -2.23 1.90
N CYS A 138 -7.08 -1.69 2.20
CA CYS A 138 -6.27 -0.92 1.24
C CYS A 138 -5.49 -1.84 0.27
N ALA A 139 -5.94 -3.10 0.10
CA ALA A 139 -5.28 -4.14 -0.68
C ALA A 139 -3.81 -4.39 -0.26
N SER A 140 -2.95 -4.75 -1.22
CA SER A 140 -1.49 -4.89 -1.02
C SER A 140 -0.72 -3.81 -1.78
N CYS A 141 0.56 -3.63 -1.44
CA CYS A 141 1.48 -2.78 -2.19
C CYS A 141 1.53 -3.16 -3.67
N THR A 142 1.66 -4.45 -4.03
CA THR A 142 1.65 -4.90 -5.43
C THR A 142 0.30 -4.64 -6.11
N THR A 143 -0.84 -4.74 -5.41
CA THR A 143 -2.15 -4.39 -5.99
C THR A 143 -2.21 -2.89 -6.30
N ASN A 144 -1.74 -2.03 -5.40
CA ASN A 144 -1.65 -0.59 -5.65
C ASN A 144 -0.62 -0.27 -6.76
N GLY A 145 0.46 -1.02 -6.86
CA GLY A 145 1.45 -0.89 -7.94
C GLY A 145 0.98 -1.39 -9.32
N LEU A 146 -0.04 -2.27 -9.36
CA LEU A 146 -0.53 -2.89 -10.60
C LEU A 146 -1.86 -2.31 -11.08
N ALA A 147 -2.82 -2.05 -10.18
CA ALA A 147 -4.18 -1.68 -10.59
C ALA A 147 -4.27 -0.36 -11.37
N PRO A 148 -3.58 0.73 -10.98
CA PRO A 148 -3.63 2.00 -11.70
C PRO A 148 -3.07 1.90 -13.13
N ILE A 149 -1.95 1.18 -13.31
CA ILE A 149 -1.37 0.98 -14.64
C ILE A 149 -2.25 0.05 -15.48
N VAL A 150 -2.85 -1.00 -14.90
CA VAL A 150 -3.82 -1.86 -15.57
C VAL A 150 -5.05 -1.07 -16.03
N LYS A 151 -5.60 -0.19 -15.18
CA LYS A 151 -6.74 0.67 -15.52
C LYS A 151 -6.39 1.58 -16.69
N THR A 152 -5.26 2.28 -16.61
CA THR A 152 -4.75 3.19 -17.66
C THR A 152 -4.65 2.49 -19.02
N ILE A 153 -4.02 1.31 -19.05
CA ILE A 153 -3.82 0.55 -20.29
C ILE A 153 -5.13 -0.04 -20.81
N ASN A 154 -5.97 -0.58 -19.91
CA ASN A 154 -7.22 -1.21 -20.29
C ASN A 154 -8.23 -0.20 -20.86
N GLU A 155 -8.33 1.00 -20.29
CA GLU A 155 -9.29 2.00 -20.77
C GLU A 155 -8.96 2.52 -22.16
N LYS A 156 -7.67 2.57 -22.52
CA LYS A 156 -7.22 3.04 -23.83
C LYS A 156 -7.14 1.94 -24.89
N PHE A 157 -6.54 0.79 -24.56
CA PHE A 157 -6.19 -0.24 -25.53
C PHE A 157 -6.97 -1.55 -25.33
N GLY A 158 -7.60 -1.73 -24.17
CA GLY A 158 -8.21 -2.99 -23.75
C GLY A 158 -7.15 -4.04 -23.41
N ILE A 159 -7.30 -4.71 -22.26
CA ILE A 159 -6.50 -5.90 -21.92
C ILE A 159 -7.36 -7.13 -22.13
N LYS A 160 -6.89 -8.04 -23.00
CA LYS A 160 -7.54 -9.33 -23.26
C LYS A 160 -7.19 -10.34 -22.18
N GLN A 161 -5.89 -10.51 -21.92
CA GLN A 161 -5.35 -11.38 -20.87
C GLN A 161 -3.92 -10.95 -20.51
N GLY A 162 -3.45 -11.31 -19.32
CA GLY A 162 -2.09 -10.99 -18.90
C GLY A 162 -1.59 -11.79 -17.71
N LEU A 163 -0.27 -11.91 -17.64
CA LEU A 163 0.46 -12.49 -16.52
C LEU A 163 1.37 -11.42 -15.94
N MET A 164 1.38 -11.34 -14.61
CA MET A 164 2.27 -10.43 -13.92
C MET A 164 3.29 -11.17 -13.06
N THR A 165 4.49 -10.63 -13.00
CA THR A 165 5.51 -10.99 -12.01
C THR A 165 5.84 -9.74 -11.24
N THR A 166 5.95 -9.83 -9.92
CA THR A 166 6.64 -8.79 -9.15
C THR A 166 8.00 -9.29 -8.69
N VAL A 167 9.05 -8.53 -9.00
CA VAL A 167 10.35 -8.68 -8.33
C VAL A 167 10.30 -7.76 -7.13
N HIS A 168 10.24 -8.37 -5.95
CA HIS A 168 9.78 -7.71 -4.74
C HIS A 168 10.88 -7.69 -3.69
N ALA A 169 11.06 -6.54 -3.04
CA ALA A 169 11.95 -6.40 -1.90
C ALA A 169 11.61 -7.36 -0.76
N ALA A 170 12.60 -7.60 0.10
CA ALA A 170 12.46 -8.39 1.30
C ALA A 170 11.40 -7.80 2.25
N THR A 171 10.69 -8.66 2.97
CA THR A 171 9.69 -8.23 3.96
C THR A 171 9.95 -8.83 5.34
N ALA A 172 9.34 -8.25 6.38
CA ALA A 172 9.48 -8.69 7.76
C ALA A 172 9.01 -10.14 8.04
N SER A 173 8.29 -10.77 7.11
CA SER A 173 7.89 -12.17 7.22
C SER A 173 8.97 -13.17 6.80
N GLN A 174 10.05 -12.71 6.15
CA GLN A 174 11.15 -13.58 5.73
C GLN A 174 12.19 -13.73 6.84
N LEU A 175 12.99 -14.80 6.76
CA LEU A 175 14.01 -15.11 7.75
C LEU A 175 15.40 -14.60 7.32
N THR A 176 16.20 -14.18 8.30
CA THR A 176 17.59 -13.78 8.08
C THR A 176 18.48 -14.96 7.68
N VAL A 177 18.18 -16.16 8.20
CA VAL A 177 18.87 -17.42 7.90
C VAL A 177 17.84 -18.54 7.67
N ASP A 178 18.28 -19.66 7.12
CA ASP A 178 17.42 -20.83 6.90
C ASP A 178 16.76 -21.30 8.21
N GLY A 179 15.43 -21.40 8.22
CA GLY A 179 14.67 -21.75 9.41
C GLY A 179 13.21 -22.12 9.14
N SER A 180 12.50 -22.43 10.22
CA SER A 180 11.10 -22.88 10.15
C SER A 180 10.15 -21.69 9.97
N MET A 181 9.38 -21.73 8.89
CA MET A 181 8.25 -20.81 8.67
C MET A 181 6.94 -21.39 9.20
N LYS A 182 6.03 -20.51 9.63
CA LYS A 182 4.64 -20.90 9.91
C LYS A 182 3.92 -21.12 8.58
N GLY A 183 3.24 -22.25 8.44
CA GLY A 183 2.43 -22.59 7.26
C GLY A 183 3.21 -23.34 6.17
N ALA A 184 2.71 -23.27 4.93
CA ALA A 184 3.20 -24.09 3.82
C ALA A 184 4.23 -23.38 2.91
N ASP A 185 4.56 -22.11 3.16
CA ASP A 185 5.55 -21.38 2.35
C ASP A 185 6.98 -21.67 2.83
N TRP A 186 7.49 -22.86 2.49
CA TRP A 186 8.83 -23.28 2.86
C TRP A 186 9.93 -22.42 2.22
N ARG A 187 9.64 -21.82 1.06
CA ARG A 187 10.59 -20.98 0.33
C ARG A 187 10.91 -19.71 1.10
N ALA A 188 9.89 -19.09 1.72
CA ALA A 188 10.06 -17.91 2.57
C ALA A 188 10.93 -18.15 3.83
N GLY A 189 11.16 -19.42 4.20
CA GLY A 189 12.04 -19.79 5.33
C GLY A 189 13.52 -19.86 4.97
N ARG A 190 13.89 -19.64 3.71
CA ARG A 190 15.28 -19.58 3.26
C ARG A 190 15.86 -18.18 3.47
N ALA A 191 17.16 -18.09 3.72
CA ALA A 191 17.85 -16.83 4.01
C ALA A 191 17.55 -15.73 2.98
N ALA A 192 16.88 -14.66 3.41
CA ALA A 192 16.35 -13.61 2.53
C ALA A 192 17.45 -12.84 1.79
N SER A 193 18.59 -12.60 2.44
CA SER A 193 19.69 -11.80 1.88
C SER A 193 20.54 -12.55 0.84
N ALA A 194 20.28 -13.84 0.61
CA ALA A 194 21.14 -14.71 -0.20
C ALA A 194 20.39 -15.46 -1.32
N ASN A 195 19.08 -15.23 -1.49
CA ASN A 195 18.26 -15.99 -2.43
C ASN A 195 17.34 -15.09 -3.25
N ILE A 196 17.07 -15.55 -4.48
CA ILE A 196 15.88 -15.17 -5.23
C ILE A 196 14.81 -16.19 -4.87
N ILE A 197 13.74 -15.77 -4.21
CA ILE A 197 12.75 -16.67 -3.59
C ILE A 197 11.42 -16.56 -4.33
N PRO A 198 11.01 -17.56 -5.13
CA PRO A 198 9.71 -17.53 -5.76
C PRO A 198 8.60 -17.65 -4.73
N SER A 199 7.57 -16.81 -4.84
CA SER A 199 6.46 -16.69 -3.89
C SER A 199 5.13 -16.53 -4.64
N SER A 200 4.04 -17.01 -4.05
CA SER A 200 2.70 -16.75 -4.57
C SER A 200 2.26 -15.32 -4.21
N THR A 201 1.38 -14.74 -5.03
CA THR A 201 0.76 -13.45 -4.72
C THR A 201 -0.71 -13.45 -5.11
N GLY A 202 -1.53 -12.83 -4.27
CA GLY A 202 -2.94 -12.58 -4.57
C GLY A 202 -3.17 -11.27 -5.33
N ALA A 203 -2.13 -10.51 -5.65
CA ALA A 203 -2.26 -9.12 -6.10
C ALA A 203 -3.12 -8.97 -7.36
N ALA A 204 -2.89 -9.79 -8.38
CA ALA A 204 -3.70 -9.78 -9.62
C ALA A 204 -5.17 -10.18 -9.39
N LYS A 205 -5.44 -11.10 -8.45
CA LYS A 205 -6.82 -11.42 -8.04
C LYS A 205 -7.47 -10.25 -7.31
N ALA A 206 -6.71 -9.49 -6.52
CA ALA A 206 -7.19 -8.29 -5.86
C ALA A 206 -7.41 -7.14 -6.85
N VAL A 207 -6.64 -7.04 -7.94
CA VAL A 207 -6.96 -6.13 -9.06
C VAL A 207 -8.35 -6.44 -9.61
N ALA A 208 -8.71 -7.71 -9.81
CA ALA A 208 -10.05 -8.07 -10.26
C ALA A 208 -11.17 -7.76 -9.24
N LYS A 209 -10.84 -7.59 -7.94
CA LYS A 209 -11.81 -7.11 -6.94
C LYS A 209 -12.02 -5.60 -7.05
N ALA A 210 -10.94 -4.83 -7.18
CA ALA A 210 -10.97 -3.38 -7.29
C ALA A 210 -11.41 -2.89 -8.69
N TYR A 211 -11.13 -3.66 -9.74
CA TYR A 211 -11.43 -3.33 -11.13
C TYR A 211 -12.08 -4.54 -11.83
N PRO A 212 -13.39 -4.76 -11.63
CA PRO A 212 -14.09 -6.00 -12.01
C PRO A 212 -13.99 -6.43 -13.47
N VAL A 213 -13.76 -5.49 -14.40
CA VAL A 213 -13.54 -5.79 -15.83
C VAL A 213 -12.32 -6.69 -16.07
N MET A 214 -11.39 -6.78 -15.10
CA MET A 214 -10.21 -7.66 -15.14
C MET A 214 -10.44 -9.07 -14.58
N LYS A 215 -11.67 -9.39 -14.13
CA LYS A 215 -11.99 -10.72 -13.59
C LYS A 215 -11.69 -11.82 -14.61
N GLY A 216 -10.82 -12.75 -14.22
CA GLY A 216 -10.39 -13.87 -15.06
C GLY A 216 -9.34 -13.53 -16.11
N LYS A 217 -8.94 -12.27 -16.23
CA LYS A 217 -7.97 -11.81 -17.25
C LYS A 217 -6.53 -11.74 -16.73
N LEU A 218 -6.33 -11.57 -15.43
CA LEU A 218 -5.02 -11.38 -14.81
C LEU A 218 -4.75 -12.40 -13.70
N THR A 219 -3.54 -12.94 -13.70
CA THR A 219 -2.95 -13.65 -12.55
C THR A 219 -1.44 -13.39 -12.51
N GLY A 220 -0.75 -13.86 -11.47
CA GLY A 220 0.68 -13.62 -11.37
C GLY A 220 1.38 -14.34 -10.23
N MET A 221 2.66 -14.05 -10.11
CA MET A 221 3.55 -14.57 -9.09
C MET A 221 4.55 -13.50 -8.63
N ALA A 222 5.40 -13.85 -7.67
CA ALA A 222 6.44 -12.97 -7.15
C ALA A 222 7.80 -13.68 -7.07
N PHE A 223 8.87 -12.91 -7.14
CA PHE A 223 10.20 -13.30 -6.68
C PHE A 223 10.64 -12.32 -5.60
N ARG A 224 10.94 -12.81 -4.40
CA ARG A 224 11.57 -11.98 -3.36
C ARG A 224 13.07 -11.90 -3.62
N VAL A 225 13.65 -10.71 -3.55
CA VAL A 225 15.07 -10.48 -3.80
C VAL A 225 15.73 -9.74 -2.64
N PRO A 226 17.08 -9.78 -2.52
CA PRO A 226 17.83 -9.17 -1.42
C PRO A 226 17.89 -7.63 -1.40
N THR A 227 16.88 -6.93 -1.94
CA THR A 227 16.71 -5.49 -1.74
C THR A 227 15.84 -5.24 -0.50
N VAL A 228 16.12 -4.16 0.23
CA VAL A 228 15.45 -3.87 1.52
C VAL A 228 14.15 -3.08 1.36
N ASP A 229 13.97 -2.42 0.23
CA ASP A 229 12.73 -1.76 -0.18
C ASP A 229 12.73 -1.56 -1.71
N VAL A 230 11.61 -1.06 -2.22
CA VAL A 230 11.27 -0.89 -3.63
C VAL A 230 11.13 -2.20 -4.37
N SER A 231 10.03 -2.29 -5.10
CA SER A 231 9.66 -3.45 -5.90
C SER A 231 9.28 -3.00 -7.31
N VAL A 232 9.20 -3.95 -8.22
CA VAL A 232 8.81 -3.70 -9.61
C VAL A 232 7.79 -4.72 -10.07
N VAL A 233 6.81 -4.25 -10.83
CA VAL A 233 5.87 -5.08 -11.57
C VAL A 233 6.35 -5.21 -13.01
N ASP A 234 6.38 -6.45 -13.48
CA ASP A 234 6.39 -6.83 -14.90
C ASP A 234 4.98 -7.32 -15.23
N LEU A 235 4.27 -6.60 -16.10
CA LEU A 235 3.00 -7.02 -16.67
C LEU A 235 3.20 -7.39 -18.13
N THR A 236 3.06 -8.66 -18.45
CA THR A 236 3.03 -9.15 -19.83
C THR A 236 1.58 -9.38 -20.24
N CYS A 237 1.08 -8.62 -21.22
CA CYS A 237 -0.32 -8.66 -21.61
C CYS A 237 -0.55 -8.66 -23.12
N GLU A 238 -1.67 -9.28 -23.50
CA GLU A 238 -2.27 -9.18 -24.83
C GLU A 238 -3.34 -8.09 -24.80
N LEU A 239 -3.25 -7.14 -25.72
CA LEU A 239 -4.17 -6.01 -25.89
C LEU A 239 -5.28 -6.36 -26.89
N GLU A 240 -6.45 -5.75 -26.71
CA GLU A 240 -7.57 -5.89 -27.68
C GLU A 240 -7.32 -5.04 -28.93
N THR A 241 -6.74 -3.83 -28.76
CA THR A 241 -6.50 -2.87 -29.83
C THR A 241 -5.02 -2.84 -30.21
N PRO A 242 -4.66 -3.08 -31.49
CA PRO A 242 -3.29 -2.89 -31.97
C PRO A 242 -2.81 -1.45 -31.76
N THR A 243 -1.58 -1.29 -31.28
CA THR A 243 -0.98 0.01 -30.97
C THR A 243 0.55 -0.02 -31.16
N THR A 244 1.21 1.10 -30.95
CA THR A 244 2.67 1.21 -30.84
C THR A 244 3.11 1.43 -29.39
N TYR A 245 4.37 1.10 -29.08
CA TYR A 245 4.92 1.35 -27.74
C TYR A 245 4.98 2.85 -27.41
N GLU A 246 5.17 3.70 -28.43
CA GLU A 246 5.12 5.16 -28.29
C GLU A 246 3.73 5.66 -27.86
N GLU A 247 2.66 5.09 -28.39
CA GLU A 247 1.28 5.43 -27.99
C GLU A 247 0.98 4.96 -26.56
N ILE A 248 1.51 3.81 -26.15
CA ILE A 248 1.42 3.35 -24.75
C ILE A 248 2.14 4.34 -23.82
N LYS A 249 3.38 4.73 -24.16
CA LYS A 249 4.15 5.72 -23.41
C LYS A 249 3.40 7.05 -23.29
N ALA A 250 2.84 7.54 -24.40
CA ALA A 250 2.10 8.79 -24.44
C ALA A 250 0.84 8.76 -23.56
N GLU A 251 0.09 7.66 -23.56
CA GLU A 251 -1.09 7.50 -22.70
C GLU A 251 -0.71 7.47 -21.21
N VAL A 252 0.32 6.71 -20.84
CA VAL A 252 0.74 6.63 -19.43
C VAL A 252 1.31 7.96 -18.95
N LYS A 253 2.06 8.68 -19.80
CA LYS A 253 2.53 10.04 -19.49
C LYS A 253 1.35 11.00 -19.29
N LEU A 254 0.36 10.97 -20.20
CA LEU A 254 -0.87 11.75 -20.04
C LEU A 254 -1.57 11.44 -18.72
N ALA A 255 -1.72 10.17 -18.36
CA ALA A 255 -2.31 9.75 -17.09
C ALA A 255 -1.56 10.35 -15.90
N SER A 256 -0.22 10.25 -15.91
CA SER A 256 0.63 10.74 -14.82
C SER A 256 0.59 12.26 -14.63
N GLU A 257 0.35 13.02 -15.70
CA GLU A 257 0.31 14.48 -15.67
C GLU A 257 -1.11 15.02 -15.43
N THR A 258 -2.15 14.18 -15.59
CA THR A 258 -3.55 14.60 -15.56
C THR A 258 -4.41 13.76 -14.60
N TYR A 259 -5.18 12.79 -15.11
CA TYR A 259 -6.27 12.14 -14.40
C TYR A 259 -5.82 11.10 -13.36
N ALA A 260 -4.56 10.68 -13.37
CA ALA A 260 -3.98 9.76 -12.39
C ALA A 260 -2.75 10.36 -11.69
N LYS A 261 -2.62 11.69 -11.70
CA LYS A 261 -1.49 12.41 -11.09
C LYS A 261 -1.37 12.09 -9.60
N GLY A 262 -0.14 11.81 -9.16
CA GLY A 262 0.16 11.41 -7.77
C GLY A 262 -0.13 9.93 -7.45
N ILE A 263 -0.76 9.20 -8.38
CA ILE A 263 -0.98 7.76 -8.29
C ILE A 263 -0.11 7.03 -9.30
N VAL A 264 -0.12 7.47 -10.56
CA VAL A 264 0.71 6.98 -11.65
C VAL A 264 1.81 8.01 -11.91
N GLY A 265 3.06 7.57 -11.88
CA GLY A 265 4.24 8.30 -12.34
C GLY A 265 4.73 7.77 -13.69
N TYR A 266 5.65 8.53 -14.31
CA TYR A 266 6.25 8.20 -15.59
C TYR A 266 7.72 8.64 -15.60
N THR A 267 8.62 7.82 -16.12
CA THR A 267 10.03 8.17 -16.30
C THR A 267 10.61 7.60 -17.60
N GLU A 268 11.51 8.37 -18.22
CA GLU A 268 12.36 7.94 -19.34
C GLU A 268 13.84 7.81 -18.93
N ASP A 269 14.15 8.14 -17.67
CA ASP A 269 15.51 8.08 -17.14
C ASP A 269 15.97 6.62 -16.96
N GLN A 270 17.28 6.41 -16.98
CA GLN A 270 17.88 5.10 -16.72
C GLN A 270 17.94 4.83 -15.21
N VAL A 271 16.78 4.59 -14.64
CA VAL A 271 16.54 4.40 -13.20
C VAL A 271 16.81 2.97 -12.72
N VAL A 272 17.02 2.83 -11.42
CA VAL A 272 17.08 1.56 -10.69
C VAL A 272 16.25 1.62 -9.42
N SER A 273 16.12 0.50 -8.70
CA SER A 273 15.22 0.40 -7.54
C SER A 273 15.46 1.47 -6.46
N SER A 274 16.72 1.82 -6.17
CA SER A 274 17.04 2.80 -5.12
C SER A 274 16.54 4.21 -5.42
N ASP A 275 16.31 4.54 -6.70
CA ASP A 275 15.87 5.89 -7.11
C ASP A 275 14.41 6.15 -6.73
N PHE A 276 13.67 5.10 -6.36
CA PHE A 276 12.27 5.17 -5.94
C PHE A 276 12.08 5.06 -4.42
N VAL A 277 13.16 5.04 -3.62
CA VAL A 277 13.02 5.05 -2.16
C VAL A 277 12.37 6.37 -1.72
N GLY A 278 11.22 6.28 -1.06
CA GLY A 278 10.40 7.43 -0.69
C GLY A 278 9.47 7.93 -1.81
N GLU A 279 9.33 7.18 -2.91
CA GLU A 279 8.36 7.49 -3.95
C GLU A 279 6.93 7.43 -3.39
N THR A 280 6.15 8.46 -3.70
CA THR A 280 4.79 8.62 -3.19
C THR A 280 3.74 8.13 -4.18
N CYS A 281 4.06 8.02 -5.47
CA CYS A 281 3.19 7.39 -6.46
C CYS A 281 2.99 5.92 -6.13
N SER A 282 1.81 5.38 -6.45
CA SER A 282 1.54 3.96 -6.28
C SER A 282 2.34 3.12 -7.26
N THR A 283 2.59 3.67 -8.44
CA THR A 283 3.28 3.01 -9.54
C THR A 283 3.97 4.05 -10.41
N VAL A 284 5.20 3.79 -10.85
CA VAL A 284 5.95 4.66 -11.76
C VAL A 284 6.38 3.86 -12.97
N PHE A 285 5.78 4.16 -14.12
CA PHE A 285 6.03 3.45 -15.35
C PHE A 285 7.41 3.78 -15.91
N ASP A 286 8.19 2.72 -16.15
CA ASP A 286 9.51 2.81 -16.73
C ASP A 286 9.41 2.66 -18.25
N ALA A 287 9.49 3.80 -18.94
CA ALA A 287 9.32 3.88 -20.38
C ALA A 287 10.49 3.27 -21.16
N GLY A 288 11.64 3.08 -20.53
CA GLY A 288 12.83 2.49 -21.12
C GLY A 288 12.95 0.98 -20.91
N ALA A 289 12.34 0.44 -19.85
CA ALA A 289 12.48 -0.97 -19.47
C ALA A 289 11.42 -1.91 -20.09
N GLY A 290 10.28 -1.38 -20.55
CA GLY A 290 9.27 -2.20 -21.23
C GLY A 290 9.69 -2.61 -22.64
N ILE A 291 9.01 -3.61 -23.19
CA ILE A 291 9.30 -4.12 -24.54
C ILE A 291 8.03 -4.65 -25.21
N MET A 292 7.83 -4.28 -26.48
CA MET A 292 6.69 -4.69 -27.28
C MET A 292 7.12 -5.73 -28.32
N LEU A 293 6.45 -6.87 -28.36
CA LEU A 293 6.76 -7.96 -29.30
C LEU A 293 5.95 -7.83 -30.60
N THR A 294 4.66 -7.52 -30.47
CA THR A 294 3.74 -7.29 -31.59
C THR A 294 2.84 -6.10 -31.24
N PRO A 295 2.11 -5.50 -32.20
CA PRO A 295 1.18 -4.40 -31.91
C PRO A 295 0.13 -4.70 -30.82
N THR A 296 -0.08 -5.96 -30.44
CA THR A 296 -1.02 -6.38 -29.40
C THR A 296 -0.36 -7.12 -28.25
N PHE A 297 0.95 -7.35 -28.24
CA PHE A 297 1.61 -8.12 -27.17
C PHE A 297 2.80 -7.37 -26.60
N VAL A 298 2.70 -6.99 -25.32
CA VAL A 298 3.62 -6.06 -24.67
C VAL A 298 3.98 -6.49 -23.25
N LYS A 299 5.20 -6.16 -22.84
CA LYS A 299 5.67 -6.20 -21.47
C LYS A 299 5.83 -4.77 -20.96
N LEU A 300 5.14 -4.46 -19.87
CA LEU A 300 5.16 -3.18 -19.18
C LEU A 300 5.89 -3.33 -17.85
N VAL A 301 6.77 -2.39 -17.54
CA VAL A 301 7.56 -2.37 -16.30
C VAL A 301 7.16 -1.14 -15.50
N SER A 302 6.85 -1.34 -14.22
CA SER A 302 6.44 -0.24 -13.34
C SER A 302 6.96 -0.45 -11.92
N TRP A 303 7.69 0.54 -11.42
CA TRP A 303 8.29 0.56 -10.10
C TRP A 303 7.28 1.00 -9.05
N TYR A 304 7.47 0.56 -7.81
CA TYR A 304 6.72 1.07 -6.67
C TYR A 304 7.52 0.89 -5.38
N ASP A 305 7.54 1.92 -4.55
CA ASP A 305 7.99 1.78 -3.17
C ASP A 305 6.90 1.02 -2.39
N ASN A 306 7.20 -0.22 -2.02
CA ASN A 306 6.25 -1.10 -1.36
C ASN A 306 5.96 -0.70 0.09
N GLU A 307 6.78 0.16 0.71
CA GLU A 307 6.50 0.72 2.02
C GLU A 307 5.89 2.12 1.93
N TRP A 308 6.56 3.05 1.25
CA TRP A 308 6.24 4.47 1.25
C TRP A 308 5.04 4.81 0.37
N GLY A 309 5.05 4.38 -0.90
CA GLY A 309 3.92 4.57 -1.81
C GLY A 309 2.65 3.92 -1.28
N TYR A 310 2.76 2.70 -0.75
CA TYR A 310 1.64 2.00 -0.11
C TYR A 310 1.12 2.72 1.15
N SER A 311 2.02 3.19 2.03
CA SER A 311 1.61 3.92 3.23
C SER A 311 0.98 5.27 2.88
N THR A 312 1.44 5.92 1.80
CA THR A 312 0.81 7.13 1.25
C THR A 312 -0.62 6.84 0.82
N ARG A 313 -0.85 5.73 0.10
CA ARG A 313 -2.21 5.30 -0.28
C ARG A 313 -3.12 4.99 0.90
N LEU A 314 -2.57 4.48 1.99
CA LEU A 314 -3.33 4.22 3.20
C LEU A 314 -3.80 5.55 3.84
N VAL A 315 -2.91 6.54 3.93
CA VAL A 315 -3.25 7.90 4.39
C VAL A 315 -4.27 8.56 3.45
N ASP A 316 -4.08 8.45 2.13
CA ASP A 316 -5.01 8.99 1.14
C ASP A 316 -6.40 8.33 1.25
N LEU A 317 -6.47 7.02 1.49
CA LEU A 317 -7.73 6.32 1.67
C LEU A 317 -8.45 6.79 2.94
N VAL A 318 -7.73 6.99 4.05
CA VAL A 318 -8.30 7.59 5.28
C VAL A 318 -8.86 8.97 4.98
N ALA A 319 -8.12 9.82 4.26
CA ALA A 319 -8.58 11.16 3.87
C ALA A 319 -9.86 11.09 3.02
N ASN A 320 -9.90 10.24 2.00
CA ASN A 320 -11.05 10.07 1.12
C ASN A 320 -12.30 9.60 1.89
N MET A 321 -12.13 8.66 2.82
CA MET A 321 -13.21 8.19 3.70
C MET A 321 -13.67 9.32 4.62
N ALA A 322 -12.75 10.06 5.24
CA ALA A 322 -13.07 11.19 6.12
C ALA A 322 -13.84 12.31 5.42
N VAL A 323 -13.50 12.62 4.17
CA VAL A 323 -14.24 13.58 3.35
C VAL A 323 -15.66 13.07 3.05
N LYS A 324 -15.79 11.80 2.64
CA LYS A 324 -17.10 11.20 2.36
C LYS A 324 -17.98 11.05 3.60
N ASP A 325 -17.38 10.85 4.77
CA ASP A 325 -18.06 10.81 6.07
C ASP A 325 -18.44 12.20 6.59
N GLY A 326 -17.96 13.28 5.95
CA GLY A 326 -18.18 14.66 6.38
C GLY A 326 -17.33 15.09 7.59
N ALA A 327 -16.27 14.34 7.92
CA ALA A 327 -15.36 14.64 9.02
C ALA A 327 -14.36 15.77 8.67
N CYS A 328 -14.06 15.97 7.38
CA CYS A 328 -13.21 17.08 6.91
C CYS A 328 -13.61 17.53 5.49
N SER A 329 -13.21 18.74 5.10
CA SER A 329 -13.41 19.21 3.72
C SER A 329 -12.32 18.67 2.79
N LYS A 330 -12.64 18.58 1.49
CA LYS A 330 -11.67 18.13 0.47
C LYS A 330 -10.48 19.09 0.37
N GLU A 331 -10.73 20.38 0.51
CA GLU A 331 -9.71 21.44 0.48
C GLU A 331 -8.72 21.29 1.63
N ALA A 332 -9.22 21.00 2.84
CA ALA A 332 -8.37 20.79 4.00
C ALA A 332 -7.51 19.52 3.89
N MET A 333 -8.00 18.48 3.21
CA MET A 333 -7.27 17.22 3.04
C MET A 333 -6.25 17.21 1.89
N LEU A 334 -6.38 18.13 0.93
CA LEU A 334 -5.45 18.31 -0.20
C LEU A 334 -4.38 19.38 0.07
N ALA A 335 -4.56 20.20 1.12
CA ALA A 335 -3.58 21.17 1.61
C ALA A 335 -2.51 20.48 2.47
#